data_AF-A0A832IP59-F1
#
_entry.id   AF-A0A832IP59-F1
#
_cell.length_a   1.000
_cell.length_b   1.000
_cell.length_c   1.000
_cell.angle_alpha   90.00
_cell.angle_beta   90.00
_cell.angle_gamma   90.00
#
_symmetry.space_group_name_H-M   'P 1'
#
loop_
_entity.id
_entity.type
_entity.pdbx_description
1 polymer ?
#
loop_
_entity_poly.entity_id
_entity_poly.type
_entity_poly.pdbx_seq_one_letter_code
_entity_poly.pdbx_strand_id
1 'polypeptide(L)'
;SYFETGNPFLAFKDAANRANPNKHTGVIRSSNLCTEIFQNTAPNTYKIKVIDDDGTEDRFDEHEMVTVDSGVTKYGKKVTALDRINDKQVWIVEKEKEDGDTAVCNLASINLSRIHTLEDIARVVPTAVRMLDNVIDLNFYPLTKVKKTNLKSRSIGLGVMGEAQMLAEQAIEWGSHEHLNKIDEVMEAVSYHTIRASSDLSLEKGAYSDFEGSDWQKGIFPIDKANKEACKLVDRGGLFGYNYDWQALKEKVKSDGMRNGYLMAIAPTSSISILTGTTQAIEPVYKRKWYEENLSGLIPVVVPNLSPDTWPYYTPSYDIDQRLLIKAGAIRQKWIDQGQSLNIFITLDKASGRYLNEIYMDAWKFGLKSTYYLRSQSPEAAQEVEGVEDRSQECIGCQ
;
A
#
# COMPACT_ATOMS: atom_id res chain seq x y z
N SER A 1 0.92 -2.18 -24.78
CA SER A 1 1.49 -2.57 -23.47
C SER A 1 0.42 -2.61 -22.37
N TYR A 2 -0.03 -1.48 -21.79
CA TYR A 2 -1.02 -1.49 -20.68
C TYR A 2 -2.28 -2.32 -20.93
N PHE A 3 -2.86 -2.19 -22.12
CA PHE A 3 -4.06 -2.92 -22.53
C PHE A 3 -3.79 -4.39 -22.89
N GLU A 4 -2.57 -4.70 -23.33
CA GLU A 4 -2.18 -6.02 -23.83
C GLU A 4 -1.72 -6.95 -22.71
N THR A 5 -1.07 -6.41 -21.67
CA THR A 5 -0.41 -7.19 -20.62
C THR A 5 -0.88 -6.86 -19.21
N GLY A 6 -1.78 -5.89 -19.05
CA GLY A 6 -2.19 -5.33 -17.76
C GLY A 6 -1.06 -4.60 -17.00
N ASN A 7 0.09 -4.40 -17.64
CA ASN A 7 1.33 -3.85 -17.11
C ASN A 7 1.85 -2.71 -18.00
N PRO A 8 2.66 -1.76 -17.47
CA PRO A 8 3.30 -1.74 -16.14
C PRO A 8 2.40 -1.18 -15.04
N PHE A 9 2.55 -1.60 -13.79
CA PHE A 9 1.91 -0.91 -12.67
C PHE A 9 2.24 0.59 -12.64
N LEU A 10 1.25 1.43 -12.34
CA LEU A 10 1.44 2.87 -12.22
C LEU A 10 1.51 3.27 -10.76
N ALA A 11 2.56 4.01 -10.41
CA ALA A 11 2.75 4.60 -9.10
C ALA A 11 2.97 6.12 -9.23
N PHE A 12 2.15 6.90 -8.55
CA PHE A 12 2.26 8.36 -8.49
C PHE A 12 3.16 8.75 -7.31
N LYS A 13 4.47 8.67 -7.55
CA LYS A 13 5.51 8.84 -6.52
C LYS A 13 5.39 10.13 -5.69
N ASP A 14 5.00 11.24 -6.31
CA ASP A 14 4.83 12.51 -5.60
C ASP A 14 3.64 12.47 -4.64
N ALA A 15 2.54 11.82 -5.01
CA ALA A 15 1.39 11.63 -4.13
C ALA A 15 1.78 10.77 -2.92
N ALA A 16 2.50 9.67 -3.16
CA ALA A 16 3.02 8.81 -2.11
C ALA A 16 3.98 9.55 -1.16
N ASN A 17 4.95 10.30 -1.68
CA ASN A 17 5.93 11.02 -0.86
C ASN A 17 5.35 12.23 -0.12
N ARG A 18 4.35 12.93 -0.68
CA ARG A 18 3.62 13.96 0.08
C ARG A 18 2.93 13.35 1.31
N ALA A 19 2.29 12.19 1.12
CA ALA A 19 1.59 11.48 2.18
C ALA A 19 2.53 10.79 3.20
N ASN A 20 3.78 10.49 2.82
CA ASN A 20 4.75 9.77 3.66
C ASN A 20 4.87 10.35 5.08
N PRO A 21 4.52 9.58 6.13
CA PRO A 21 4.66 10.05 7.51
C PRO A 21 6.12 10.14 7.98
N ASN A 22 7.03 9.40 7.34
CA ASN A 22 8.44 9.29 7.74
C ASN A 22 9.40 9.94 6.73
N LYS A 23 8.97 10.98 6.02
CA LYS A 23 9.82 11.68 5.02
C LYS A 23 11.09 12.32 5.59
N HIS A 24 11.19 12.46 6.91
CA HIS A 24 12.36 12.99 7.60
C HIS A 24 13.55 12.01 7.61
N THR A 25 13.30 10.69 7.53
CA THR A 25 14.35 9.67 7.50
C THR A 25 14.58 9.05 6.13
N GLY A 26 13.75 9.36 5.12
CA GLY A 26 13.89 8.77 3.80
C GLY A 26 12.81 9.13 2.80
N VAL A 27 12.82 8.43 1.67
CA VAL A 27 11.92 8.65 0.53
C VAL A 27 11.36 7.33 0.06
N ILE A 28 10.10 7.34 -0.38
CA ILE A 28 9.46 6.19 -1.01
C ILE A 28 9.89 6.14 -2.48
N ARG A 29 10.62 5.10 -2.85
CA ARG A 29 11.22 4.96 -4.20
C ARG A 29 10.35 4.14 -5.16
N SER A 30 9.66 3.13 -4.64
CA SER A 30 8.84 2.16 -5.37
C SER A 30 7.78 1.56 -4.45
N SER A 31 6.90 0.73 -5.01
CA SER A 31 5.94 -0.10 -4.28
C SER A 31 6.30 -1.59 -4.35
N ASN A 32 5.57 -2.44 -3.64
CA ASN A 32 5.59 -3.90 -3.79
C ASN A 32 4.79 -4.38 -5.02
N LEU A 33 4.69 -5.71 -5.16
CA LEU A 33 4.01 -6.42 -6.26
C LEU A 33 2.54 -6.02 -6.43
N CYS A 34 1.79 -5.81 -5.34
CA CYS A 34 0.37 -5.46 -5.40
C CYS A 34 0.11 -3.95 -5.34
N THR A 35 1.15 -3.12 -5.34
CA THR A 35 1.08 -1.66 -5.40
C THR A 35 0.43 -0.95 -4.20
N GLU A 36 0.37 -1.58 -3.03
CA GLU A 36 -0.22 -1.03 -1.81
C GLU A 36 0.80 -0.60 -0.74
N ILE A 37 2.04 -1.12 -0.79
CA ILE A 37 3.08 -0.82 0.20
C ILE A 37 3.94 0.36 -0.23
N PHE A 38 3.86 1.45 0.54
CA PHE A 38 4.60 2.68 0.28
C PHE A 38 5.42 3.09 1.51
N GLN A 39 6.66 2.61 1.58
CA GLN A 39 7.57 2.82 2.71
C GLN A 39 8.93 3.34 2.24
N ASN A 40 9.69 3.95 3.15
CA ASN A 40 11.05 4.39 2.87
C ASN A 40 11.95 3.20 2.52
N THR A 41 12.77 3.36 1.49
CA THR A 41 13.81 2.40 1.11
C THR A 41 15.10 3.11 0.72
N ALA A 42 16.22 2.43 0.93
CA ALA A 42 17.54 2.91 0.53
C ALA A 42 18.30 1.82 -0.23
N PRO A 43 19.00 2.18 -1.33
CA PRO A 43 19.88 1.22 -2.00
C PRO A 43 21.04 0.84 -1.08
N ASN A 44 21.64 -0.31 -1.31
CA ASN A 44 22.93 -0.62 -0.70
C ASN A 44 23.98 0.36 -1.26
N THR A 45 24.92 0.75 -0.41
CA THR A 45 26.12 1.49 -0.78
C THR A 45 27.34 0.61 -0.57
N TYR A 46 28.47 1.03 -1.12
CA TYR A 46 29.74 0.37 -0.87
C TYR A 46 30.75 1.37 -0.29
N LYS A 47 31.53 0.92 0.68
CA LYS A 47 32.79 1.56 1.05
C LYS A 47 33.91 0.92 0.24
N ILE A 48 34.78 1.75 -0.30
CA ILE A 48 35.96 1.31 -1.03
C ILE A 48 37.09 1.26 -0.03
N LYS A 49 37.43 0.05 0.39
CA LYS A 49 38.55 -0.20 1.28
C LYS A 49 39.81 -0.31 0.43
N VAL A 50 40.76 0.58 0.69
CA VAL A 50 42.06 0.62 0.05
C VAL A 50 43.08 0.14 1.08
N ILE A 51 43.89 -0.85 0.70
CA ILE A 51 45.00 -1.33 1.51
C ILE A 51 46.27 -0.97 0.76
N ASP A 52 47.12 -0.19 1.40
CA ASP A 52 48.40 0.23 0.85
C ASP A 52 49.48 -0.84 1.02
N ASP A 53 50.61 -0.66 0.34
CA ASP A 53 51.78 -1.54 0.40
C ASP A 53 52.44 -1.61 1.79
N ASP A 54 52.29 -0.56 2.61
CA ASP A 54 52.71 -0.54 4.02
C ASP A 54 51.69 -1.18 4.98
N GLY A 55 50.55 -1.66 4.46
CA GLY A 55 49.46 -2.28 5.23
C GLY A 55 48.48 -1.30 5.86
N THR A 56 48.60 0.01 5.59
CA THR A 56 47.61 1.01 6.03
C THR A 56 46.28 0.77 5.31
N GLU A 57 45.17 0.99 6.02
CA GLU A 57 43.82 0.85 5.47
C GLU A 57 43.09 2.20 5.45
N ASP A 58 42.65 2.62 4.28
CA ASP A 58 41.75 3.77 4.10
C ASP A 58 40.39 3.31 3.57
N ARG A 59 39.34 4.05 3.92
CA ARG A 59 37.96 3.77 3.47
C ARG A 59 37.36 5.03 2.86
N PHE A 60 36.99 4.93 1.60
CA PHE A 60 36.34 6.01 0.86
C PHE A 60 34.89 5.68 0.55
N ASP A 61 34.04 6.70 0.51
CA ASP A 61 32.70 6.55 -0.08
C ASP A 61 32.77 6.34 -1.60
N GLU A 62 31.82 5.59 -2.16
CA GLU A 62 31.76 5.32 -3.61
C GLU A 62 31.81 6.58 -4.48
N HIS A 63 31.25 7.67 -3.99
CA HIS A 63 31.12 8.96 -4.67
C HIS A 63 32.00 10.05 -4.06
N GLU A 64 32.87 9.70 -3.11
CA GLU A 64 33.89 10.60 -2.59
C GLU A 64 34.93 10.87 -3.67
N MET A 65 35.34 12.12 -3.80
CA MET A 65 36.38 12.52 -4.73
C MET A 65 37.75 12.29 -4.09
N VAL A 66 38.48 11.31 -4.62
CA VAL A 66 39.84 10.97 -4.20
C VAL A 66 40.81 11.49 -5.25
N THR A 67 41.79 12.29 -4.81
CA THR A 67 42.89 12.74 -5.66
C THR A 67 44.07 11.80 -5.48
N VAL A 68 44.47 11.13 -6.56
CA VAL A 68 45.66 10.27 -6.58
C VAL A 68 46.90 11.09 -6.91
N ASP A 69 48.08 10.60 -6.55
CA ASP A 69 49.36 11.33 -6.67
C ASP A 69 49.69 11.75 -8.11
N SER A 70 49.10 11.10 -9.12
CA SER A 70 49.19 11.53 -10.52
C SER A 70 48.46 12.85 -10.83
N GLY A 71 47.78 13.44 -9.85
CA GLY A 71 47.00 14.67 -9.96
C GLY A 71 45.58 14.46 -10.48
N VAL A 72 45.18 13.22 -10.75
CA VAL A 72 43.82 12.90 -11.22
C VAL A 72 42.87 12.77 -10.03
N THR A 73 41.80 13.56 -10.03
CA THR A 73 40.69 13.38 -9.08
C THR A 73 39.61 12.50 -9.68
N LYS A 74 39.23 11.44 -8.96
CA LYS A 74 38.20 10.49 -9.39
C LYS A 74 37.40 9.98 -8.20
N TYR A 75 36.23 9.42 -8.49
CA TYR A 75 35.41 8.80 -7.46
C TYR A 75 36.13 7.63 -6.79
N GLY A 76 35.92 7.43 -5.48
CA GLY A 76 36.48 6.31 -4.71
C GLY A 76 36.28 4.97 -5.42
N LYS A 77 35.10 4.73 -6.02
CA LYS A 77 34.80 3.49 -6.78
C LYS A 77 35.64 3.27 -8.05
N LYS A 78 36.46 4.25 -8.44
CA LYS A 78 37.38 4.24 -9.58
C LYS A 78 38.85 4.14 -9.16
N VAL A 79 39.14 4.08 -7.86
CA VAL A 79 40.48 3.79 -7.34
C VAL A 79 40.82 2.34 -7.68
N THR A 80 42.07 2.11 -8.08
CA THR A 80 42.61 0.83 -8.53
C THR A 80 43.98 0.59 -7.93
N ALA A 81 44.47 -0.65 -8.00
CA ALA A 81 45.84 -0.99 -7.57
C ALA A 81 46.96 -0.32 -8.39
N LEU A 82 46.63 0.39 -9.48
CA LEU A 82 47.60 1.19 -10.24
C LEU A 82 47.79 2.60 -9.66
N ASP A 83 46.94 2.99 -8.73
CA ASP A 83 46.97 4.33 -8.15
C ASP A 83 47.94 4.42 -6.97
N ARG A 84 48.37 5.65 -6.69
CA ARG A 84 49.09 6.02 -5.48
C ARG A 84 48.33 7.13 -4.77
N ILE A 85 48.25 7.05 -3.44
CA ILE A 85 47.54 8.02 -2.61
C ILE A 85 48.46 8.37 -1.44
N ASN A 86 48.73 9.66 -1.23
CA ASN A 86 49.59 10.14 -0.15
C ASN A 86 50.97 9.47 -0.13
N ASP A 87 51.61 9.33 -1.30
CA ASP A 87 52.90 8.66 -1.51
C ASP A 87 52.91 7.14 -1.22
N LYS A 88 51.74 6.52 -1.06
CA LYS A 88 51.59 5.08 -0.82
C LYS A 88 51.04 4.37 -2.05
N GLN A 89 51.54 3.16 -2.33
CA GLN A 89 51.06 2.36 -3.45
C GLN A 89 49.82 1.60 -3.02
N VAL A 90 48.69 1.78 -3.73
CA VAL A 90 47.52 0.96 -3.49
C VAL A 90 47.83 -0.49 -3.85
N TRP A 91 47.75 -1.38 -2.86
CA TRP A 91 48.04 -2.80 -3.03
C TRP A 91 46.77 -3.60 -3.30
N ILE A 92 45.71 -3.37 -2.53
CA ILE A 92 44.41 -4.06 -2.65
C ILE A 92 43.28 -3.02 -2.63
N VAL A 93 42.26 -3.25 -3.46
CA VAL A 93 40.99 -2.52 -3.41
C VAL A 93 39.85 -3.51 -3.19
N GLU A 94 39.19 -3.39 -2.05
CA GLU A 94 38.04 -4.19 -1.64
C GLU A 94 36.77 -3.33 -1.61
N LYS A 95 35.62 -3.98 -1.84
CA LYS A 95 34.30 -3.34 -1.69
C LYS A 95 33.61 -3.91 -0.48
N GLU A 96 33.51 -3.11 0.58
CA GLU A 96 32.74 -3.43 1.77
C GLU A 96 31.29 -2.95 1.52
N LYS A 97 30.34 -3.88 1.52
CA LYS A 97 28.93 -3.56 1.30
C LYS A 97 28.31 -2.99 2.58
N GLU A 98 27.69 -1.81 2.46
CA GLU A 98 26.79 -1.25 3.46
C GLU A 98 25.34 -1.51 3.03
N ASP A 99 24.60 -2.23 3.87
CA ASP A 99 23.19 -2.53 3.59
C ASP A 99 22.34 -1.27 3.67
N GLY A 100 21.51 -1.06 2.65
CA GLY A 100 20.43 -0.09 2.69
C GLY A 100 19.15 -0.66 3.31
N ASP A 101 18.09 0.14 3.28
CA ASP A 101 16.79 -0.20 3.86
C ASP A 101 15.90 -0.95 2.86
N THR A 102 15.30 -2.05 3.31
CA THR A 102 14.36 -2.86 2.51
C THR A 102 13.03 -2.96 3.22
N ALA A 103 11.99 -2.39 2.60
CA ALA A 103 10.64 -2.38 3.15
C ALA A 103 10.04 -3.78 3.20
N VAL A 104 9.33 -4.05 4.30
CA VAL A 104 8.48 -5.23 4.49
C VAL A 104 7.25 -4.81 5.28
N CYS A 105 6.19 -5.60 5.15
CA CYS A 105 4.94 -5.32 5.83
C CYS A 105 4.24 -6.64 6.13
N ASN A 106 3.59 -6.71 7.29
CA ASN A 106 2.56 -7.71 7.56
C ASN A 106 1.18 -7.08 7.32
N LEU A 107 0.27 -7.88 6.77
CA LEU A 107 -1.02 -7.42 6.25
C LEU A 107 -2.16 -8.11 6.98
N ALA A 108 -3.26 -7.39 7.17
CA ALA A 108 -4.55 -7.95 7.56
C ALA A 108 -5.66 -7.05 7.03
N SER A 109 -6.86 -7.61 6.84
CA SER A 109 -8.01 -6.85 6.34
C SER A 109 -9.23 -7.04 7.22
N ILE A 110 -9.91 -5.94 7.52
CA ILE A 110 -11.20 -5.95 8.21
C ILE A 110 -12.27 -6.37 7.20
N ASN A 111 -13.09 -7.35 7.55
CA ASN A 111 -14.21 -7.77 6.72
C ASN A 111 -15.41 -6.84 6.93
N LEU A 112 -15.65 -5.93 5.99
CA LEU A 112 -16.71 -4.92 6.06
C LEU A 112 -18.11 -5.52 6.02
N SER A 113 -18.31 -6.70 5.40
CA SER A 113 -19.60 -7.40 5.42
C SER A 113 -20.03 -7.88 6.82
N ARG A 114 -19.08 -7.91 7.77
CA ARG A 114 -19.33 -8.28 9.18
C ARG A 114 -19.34 -7.09 10.12
N ILE A 115 -19.18 -5.88 9.58
CA ILE A 115 -19.25 -4.63 10.33
C ILE A 115 -20.65 -4.05 10.15
N HIS A 116 -21.44 -4.06 11.22
CA HIS A 116 -22.81 -3.52 11.20
C HIS A 116 -22.86 -2.12 11.81
N THR A 117 -21.94 -1.82 12.73
CA THR A 117 -21.88 -0.55 13.46
C THR A 117 -20.46 0.02 13.48
N LEU A 118 -20.32 1.32 13.74
CA LEU A 118 -19.01 1.92 13.98
C LEU A 118 -18.36 1.41 15.28
N GLU A 119 -19.17 0.96 16.26
CA GLU A 119 -18.65 0.30 17.46
C GLU A 119 -17.95 -1.04 17.15
N ASP A 120 -18.40 -1.76 16.12
CA ASP A 120 -17.71 -2.98 15.68
C ASP A 120 -16.28 -2.66 15.21
N ILE A 121 -16.10 -1.56 14.48
CA ILE A 121 -14.76 -1.09 14.05
C ILE A 121 -13.91 -0.76 15.27
N ALA A 122 -14.46 0.01 16.21
CA ALA A 122 -13.79 0.38 17.45
C ALA A 122 -13.34 -0.83 18.28
N ARG A 123 -14.11 -1.93 18.21
CA ARG A 123 -13.84 -3.19 18.91
C ARG A 123 -12.78 -4.04 18.21
N VAL A 124 -12.80 -4.17 16.88
CA VAL A 124 -11.93 -5.12 16.15
C VAL A 124 -10.58 -4.54 15.76
N VAL A 125 -10.51 -3.24 15.45
CA VAL A 125 -9.28 -2.58 14.97
C VAL A 125 -8.14 -2.71 15.98
N PRO A 126 -8.32 -2.45 17.29
CA PRO A 126 -7.20 -2.55 18.25
C PRO A 126 -6.62 -3.97 18.34
N THR A 127 -7.47 -5.00 18.24
CA THR A 127 -7.03 -6.40 18.21
C THR A 127 -6.22 -6.69 16.95
N ALA A 128 -6.71 -6.26 15.78
CA ALA A 128 -6.00 -6.45 14.51
C ALA A 128 -4.62 -5.76 14.51
N VAL A 129 -4.55 -4.51 14.97
CA VAL A 129 -3.28 -3.75 15.08
C VAL A 129 -2.31 -4.45 16.03
N ARG A 130 -2.77 -4.95 17.18
CA ARG A 130 -1.92 -5.71 18.10
C ARG A 130 -1.41 -7.01 17.51
N MET A 131 -2.26 -7.74 16.79
CA MET A 131 -1.85 -8.98 16.10
C MET A 131 -0.79 -8.68 15.04
N LEU A 132 -1.00 -7.64 14.23
CA LEU A 132 -0.04 -7.16 13.24
C LEU A 132 1.29 -6.76 13.89
N ASP A 133 1.29 -5.99 14.97
CA ASP A 133 2.51 -5.60 15.68
C ASP A 133 3.24 -6.82 16.28
N ASN A 134 2.51 -7.80 16.82
CA ASN A 134 3.12 -9.01 17.37
C ASN A 134 3.82 -9.86 16.29
N VAL A 135 3.26 -9.91 15.07
CA VAL A 135 3.87 -10.65 13.95
C VAL A 135 5.27 -10.12 13.65
N ILE A 136 5.54 -8.83 13.80
CA ILE A 136 6.88 -8.26 13.58
C ILE A 136 7.93 -8.93 14.47
N ASP A 137 7.59 -9.18 15.73
CA ASP A 137 8.53 -9.75 16.70
C ASP A 137 8.65 -11.28 16.56
N LEU A 138 7.56 -11.94 16.13
CA LEU A 138 7.51 -13.39 15.94
C LEU A 138 8.06 -13.85 14.58
N ASN A 139 8.11 -12.96 13.59
CA ASN A 139 8.47 -13.32 12.23
C ASN A 139 9.95 -13.72 12.10
N PHE A 140 10.19 -14.71 11.24
CA PHE A 140 11.54 -15.05 10.81
C PHE A 140 11.96 -14.17 9.63
N TYR A 141 13.12 -13.54 9.74
CA TYR A 141 13.69 -12.72 8.68
C TYR A 141 14.90 -13.42 8.05
N PRO A 142 14.85 -13.80 6.76
CA PRO A 142 15.96 -14.47 6.11
C PRO A 142 17.16 -13.54 5.84
N LEU A 143 16.97 -12.22 5.90
CA LEU A 143 17.99 -11.22 5.63
C LEU A 143 18.10 -10.20 6.78
N THR A 144 19.32 -9.98 7.27
CA THR A 144 19.61 -9.06 8.38
C THR A 144 19.12 -7.64 8.11
N LYS A 145 19.35 -7.10 6.90
CA LYS A 145 18.89 -5.75 6.53
C LYS A 145 17.38 -5.58 6.62
N VAL A 146 16.63 -6.62 6.26
CA VAL A 146 15.17 -6.62 6.31
C VAL A 146 14.71 -6.59 7.77
N LYS A 147 15.33 -7.42 8.63
CA LYS A 147 15.05 -7.40 10.08
C LYS A 147 15.34 -6.04 10.70
N LYS A 148 16.49 -5.45 10.39
CA LYS A 148 16.87 -4.11 10.88
C LYS A 148 15.87 -3.04 10.43
N THR A 149 15.52 -3.04 9.14
CA THR A 149 14.54 -2.08 8.58
C THR A 149 13.19 -2.23 9.29
N ASN A 150 12.69 -3.45 9.43
CA ASN A 150 11.36 -3.66 10.01
C ASN A 150 11.31 -3.39 11.52
N LEU A 151 12.36 -3.71 12.28
CA LEU A 151 12.39 -3.38 13.70
C LEU A 151 12.47 -1.87 13.94
N LYS A 152 13.09 -1.13 13.01
CA LYS A 152 13.20 0.33 13.03
C LYS A 152 11.87 1.02 12.72
N SER A 153 11.20 0.63 11.62
CA SER A 153 9.94 1.26 11.19
C SER A 153 8.69 0.64 11.82
N ARG A 154 8.77 -0.62 12.26
CA ARG A 154 7.67 -1.44 12.75
C ARG A 154 6.42 -1.37 11.86
N SER A 155 6.62 -1.50 10.56
CA SER A 155 5.57 -1.28 9.57
C SER A 155 4.49 -2.36 9.61
N ILE A 156 3.23 -1.94 9.65
CA ILE A 156 2.05 -2.81 9.49
C ILE A 156 1.15 -2.29 8.37
N GLY A 157 0.23 -3.12 7.88
CA GLY A 157 -0.73 -2.74 6.85
C GLY A 157 -2.10 -3.31 7.16
N LEU A 158 -2.92 -2.54 7.87
CA LEU A 158 -4.33 -2.85 8.07
C LEU A 158 -5.15 -2.29 6.90
N GLY A 159 -5.86 -3.17 6.21
CA GLY A 159 -6.75 -2.87 5.11
C GLY A 159 -8.20 -3.23 5.42
N VAL A 160 -9.02 -3.21 4.37
CA VAL A 160 -10.43 -3.61 4.41
C VAL A 160 -10.72 -4.54 3.23
N MET A 161 -11.75 -5.37 3.36
CA MET A 161 -12.29 -6.21 2.29
C MET A 161 -13.81 -6.35 2.42
N GLY A 162 -14.48 -6.87 1.41
CA GLY A 162 -15.92 -7.12 1.48
C GLY A 162 -16.78 -5.88 1.20
N GLU A 163 -16.22 -4.86 0.55
CA GLU A 163 -16.91 -3.59 0.28
C GLU A 163 -18.18 -3.80 -0.57
N ALA A 164 -18.09 -4.60 -1.65
CA ALA A 164 -19.24 -4.86 -2.51
C ALA A 164 -20.38 -5.59 -1.78
N GLN A 165 -20.07 -6.56 -0.93
CA GLN A 165 -21.08 -7.23 -0.10
C GLN A 165 -21.70 -6.27 0.91
N MET A 166 -20.90 -5.45 1.59
CA MET A 166 -21.41 -4.46 2.55
C MET A 166 -22.43 -3.53 1.89
N LEU A 167 -22.14 -3.06 0.67
CA LEU A 167 -23.04 -2.19 -0.09
C LEU A 167 -24.30 -2.94 -0.54
N ALA A 168 -24.14 -4.18 -1.03
CA ALA A 168 -25.26 -4.97 -1.51
C ALA A 168 -26.28 -5.32 -0.41
N GLU A 169 -25.80 -5.66 0.78
CA GLU A 169 -26.66 -5.95 1.94
C GLU A 169 -27.34 -4.70 2.51
N GLN A 170 -26.78 -3.51 2.28
CA GLN A 170 -27.37 -2.23 2.66
C GLN A 170 -28.21 -1.61 1.54
N ALA A 171 -28.40 -2.30 0.41
CA ALA A 171 -29.11 -1.80 -0.75
C ALA A 171 -28.55 -0.48 -1.30
N ILE A 172 -27.22 -0.31 -1.23
CA ILE A 172 -26.50 0.87 -1.73
C ILE A 172 -25.92 0.56 -3.12
N GLU A 173 -26.25 1.39 -4.10
CA GLU A 173 -25.71 1.24 -5.46
C GLU A 173 -24.23 1.64 -5.51
N TRP A 174 -23.40 0.80 -6.14
CA TRP A 174 -21.98 1.08 -6.27
C TRP A 174 -21.73 2.37 -7.06
N GLY A 175 -20.95 3.26 -6.46
CA GLY A 175 -20.52 4.53 -7.08
C GLY A 175 -21.54 5.67 -6.95
N SER A 176 -22.69 5.39 -6.33
CA SER A 176 -23.65 6.42 -5.92
C SER A 176 -23.05 7.37 -4.88
N HIS A 177 -23.67 8.53 -4.67
CA HIS A 177 -23.25 9.46 -3.63
C HIS A 177 -23.36 8.84 -2.22
N GLU A 178 -24.39 8.01 -2.00
CA GLU A 178 -24.56 7.25 -0.76
C GLU A 178 -23.39 6.29 -0.51
N HIS A 179 -22.95 5.55 -1.54
CA HIS A 179 -21.75 4.73 -1.46
C HIS A 179 -20.52 5.55 -1.06
N LEU A 180 -20.27 6.65 -1.78
CA LEU A 180 -19.07 7.48 -1.55
C LEU A 180 -19.05 8.07 -0.14
N ASN A 181 -20.19 8.51 0.40
CA ASN A 181 -20.30 8.97 1.79
C ASN A 181 -20.10 7.82 2.79
N LYS A 182 -20.68 6.64 2.51
CA LYS A 182 -20.59 5.48 3.40
C LYS A 182 -19.16 4.99 3.55
N ILE A 183 -18.43 4.84 2.45
CA ILE A 183 -17.04 4.39 2.49
C ILE A 183 -16.12 5.43 3.14
N ASP A 184 -16.42 6.73 2.98
CA ASP A 184 -15.69 7.79 3.67
C ASP A 184 -15.88 7.70 5.20
N GLU A 185 -17.11 7.44 5.67
CA GLU A 185 -17.43 7.24 7.09
C GLU A 185 -16.71 6.01 7.66
N VAL A 186 -16.77 4.88 6.95
CA VAL A 186 -16.13 3.63 7.38
C VAL A 186 -14.61 3.80 7.47
N MET A 187 -13.99 4.41 6.46
CA MET A 187 -12.54 4.60 6.44
C MET A 187 -12.05 5.64 7.44
N GLU A 188 -12.86 6.67 7.75
CA GLU A 188 -12.59 7.58 8.86
C GLU A 188 -12.48 6.81 10.18
N ALA A 189 -13.46 5.95 10.48
CA ALA A 189 -13.47 5.13 11.68
C ALA A 189 -12.27 4.17 11.75
N VAL A 190 -11.98 3.46 10.65
CA VAL A 190 -10.82 2.57 10.56
C VAL A 190 -9.53 3.35 10.83
N SER A 191 -9.35 4.50 10.19
CA SER A 191 -8.15 5.33 10.35
C SER A 191 -7.97 5.83 11.77
N TYR A 192 -9.03 6.39 12.35
CA TYR A 192 -9.02 6.92 13.71
C TYR A 192 -8.63 5.84 14.73
N HIS A 193 -9.30 4.69 14.68
CA HIS A 193 -9.05 3.60 15.61
C HIS A 193 -7.69 2.92 15.38
N THR A 194 -7.18 2.89 14.15
CA THR A 194 -5.86 2.31 13.83
C THR A 194 -4.75 3.17 14.43
N ILE A 195 -4.80 4.48 14.22
CA ILE A 195 -3.83 5.43 14.78
C ILE A 195 -3.88 5.38 16.30
N ARG A 196 -5.08 5.45 16.89
CA ARG A 196 -5.27 5.35 18.34
C ARG A 196 -4.69 4.05 18.91
N ALA A 197 -4.97 2.91 18.28
CA ALA A 197 -4.47 1.61 18.76
C ALA A 197 -2.94 1.51 18.72
N SER A 198 -2.30 2.04 17.67
CA SER A 198 -0.84 2.08 17.61
C SER A 198 -0.23 3.04 18.65
N SER A 199 -0.91 4.15 18.95
CA SER A 199 -0.53 5.06 20.03
C SER A 199 -0.67 4.40 21.41
N ASP A 200 -1.79 3.70 21.67
CA ASP A 200 -1.98 2.93 22.91
C ASP A 200 -0.90 1.85 23.09
N LEU A 201 -0.51 1.16 22.01
CA LEU A 201 0.58 0.19 22.03
C LEU A 201 1.95 0.81 22.31
N SER A 202 2.15 2.09 21.97
CA SER A 202 3.42 2.76 22.22
C SER A 202 3.67 3.00 23.71
N LEU A 203 2.62 3.20 24.51
CA LEU A 203 2.72 3.28 25.96
C LEU A 203 3.12 1.93 26.59
N GLU A 204 2.58 0.84 26.05
CA GLU A 204 2.84 -0.51 26.57
C GLU A 204 4.22 -1.03 26.14
N LYS A 205 4.60 -0.82 24.88
CA LYS A 205 5.75 -1.48 24.24
C LYS A 205 6.85 -0.54 23.76
N GLY A 206 6.65 0.77 23.88
CA GLY A 206 7.53 1.80 23.35
C GLY A 206 7.22 2.18 21.89
N ALA A 207 7.58 3.41 21.53
CA ALA A 207 7.47 3.92 20.17
C ALA A 207 8.46 3.28 19.18
N TYR A 208 8.19 3.37 17.88
CA TYR A 208 9.15 2.95 16.85
C TYR A 208 10.37 3.90 16.80
N SER A 209 11.51 3.42 16.30
CA SER A 209 12.80 4.13 16.40
C SER A 209 12.82 5.51 15.72
N ASP A 210 12.12 5.65 14.60
CA ASP A 210 12.09 6.88 13.78
C ASP A 210 10.87 7.78 14.10
N PHE A 211 10.33 7.70 15.32
CA PHE A 211 9.18 8.51 15.70
C PHE A 211 9.53 10.01 15.79
N GLU A 212 10.72 10.34 16.29
CA GLU A 212 11.16 11.72 16.42
C GLU A 212 11.41 12.37 15.04
N GLY A 213 10.77 13.51 14.79
CA GLY A 213 10.81 14.21 13.51
C GLY A 213 9.74 13.75 12.51
N SER A 214 9.02 12.66 12.82
CA SER A 214 7.92 12.15 12.00
C SER A 214 6.73 13.11 11.95
N ASP A 215 5.88 12.92 10.93
CA ASP A 215 4.61 13.65 10.86
C ASP A 215 3.64 13.19 11.95
N TRP A 216 3.75 11.94 12.43
CA TRP A 216 3.01 11.47 13.59
C TRP A 216 3.32 12.30 14.84
N GLN A 217 4.59 12.52 15.15
CA GLN A 217 5.01 13.36 16.29
C GLN A 217 4.51 14.80 16.14
N LYS A 218 4.39 15.32 14.92
CA LYS A 218 3.86 16.67 14.66
C LYS A 218 2.33 16.73 14.76
N GLY A 219 1.64 15.60 14.93
CA GLY A 219 0.18 15.50 14.89
C GLY A 219 -0.38 15.73 13.48
N ILE A 220 0.35 15.33 12.44
CA ILE A 220 -0.08 15.40 11.03
C ILE A 220 -0.45 13.98 10.60
N PHE A 221 -1.74 13.76 10.34
CA PHE A 221 -2.30 12.47 9.96
C PHE A 221 -2.62 12.40 8.46
N PRO A 222 -2.97 11.21 7.90
CA PRO A 222 -3.29 11.07 6.48
C PRO A 222 -4.33 12.08 5.98
N ILE A 223 -5.39 12.31 6.76
CA ILE A 223 -6.48 13.23 6.42
C ILE A 223 -6.00 14.68 6.30
N ASP A 224 -5.00 15.11 7.09
CA ASP A 224 -4.46 16.47 7.02
C ASP A 224 -3.70 16.74 5.71
N LYS A 225 -3.28 15.68 5.03
CA LYS A 225 -2.58 15.72 3.74
C LYS A 225 -3.46 15.26 2.59
N ALA A 226 -4.73 15.00 2.84
CA ALA A 226 -5.66 14.51 1.83
C ALA A 226 -5.73 15.48 0.64
N ASN A 227 -5.86 14.90 -0.56
CA ASN A 227 -5.96 15.70 -1.77
C ASN A 227 -7.27 16.52 -1.75
N LYS A 228 -7.17 17.82 -1.98
CA LYS A 228 -8.30 18.75 -1.96
C LYS A 228 -9.41 18.37 -2.95
N GLU A 229 -9.05 17.84 -4.13
CA GLU A 229 -10.02 17.38 -5.12
C GLU A 229 -10.73 16.10 -4.67
N ALA A 230 -10.05 15.21 -3.95
CA ALA A 230 -10.67 14.02 -3.37
C ALA A 230 -11.59 14.37 -2.19
N CYS A 231 -11.23 15.38 -1.38
CA CYS A 231 -12.09 15.86 -0.30
C CYS A 231 -13.41 16.44 -0.82
N LYS A 232 -13.43 17.02 -2.03
CA LYS A 232 -14.64 17.57 -2.67
C LYS A 232 -15.60 16.50 -3.20
N LEU A 233 -15.21 15.22 -3.23
CA LEU A 233 -16.07 14.14 -3.73
C LEU A 233 -17.21 13.77 -2.77
N VAL A 234 -17.09 14.16 -1.50
CA VAL A 234 -18.07 13.93 -0.44
C VAL A 234 -18.28 15.24 0.30
N ASP A 235 -19.54 15.55 0.63
CA ASP A 235 -19.85 16.72 1.44
C ASP A 235 -19.98 16.31 2.89
N ARG A 236 -19.04 16.76 3.72
CA ARG A 236 -19.06 16.54 5.17
C ARG A 236 -19.69 17.70 5.93
N GLY A 237 -20.18 18.75 5.29
CA GLY A 237 -20.78 19.90 6.01
C GLY A 237 -19.77 20.76 6.77
N GLY A 238 -18.48 20.69 6.42
CA GLY A 238 -17.42 21.57 6.94
C GLY A 238 -16.77 21.08 8.24
N LEU A 239 -16.44 22.02 9.14
CA LEU A 239 -15.59 21.79 10.32
C LEU A 239 -16.14 20.76 11.32
N PHE A 240 -17.47 20.55 11.34
CA PHE A 240 -18.18 19.64 12.24
C PHE A 240 -18.60 18.33 11.56
N GLY A 241 -18.06 18.06 10.38
CA GLY A 241 -18.44 16.91 9.55
C GLY A 241 -17.80 15.58 9.89
N TYR A 242 -16.79 15.61 10.75
CA TYR A 242 -16.05 14.43 11.18
C TYR A 242 -16.73 13.82 12.41
N ASN A 243 -16.83 12.50 12.42
CA ASN A 243 -17.49 11.77 13.50
C ASN A 243 -16.60 11.63 14.74
N TYR A 244 -15.29 11.87 14.60
CA TYR A 244 -14.30 11.66 15.64
C TYR A 244 -13.52 12.93 15.99
N ASP A 245 -13.09 13.01 17.26
CA ASP A 245 -12.25 14.10 17.75
C ASP A 245 -10.77 13.87 17.35
N TRP A 246 -10.46 14.29 16.12
CA TRP A 246 -9.12 14.25 15.57
C TRP A 246 -8.13 15.13 16.36
N GLN A 247 -8.59 16.20 17.00
CA GLN A 247 -7.70 17.08 17.75
C GLN A 247 -7.25 16.41 19.05
N ALA A 248 -8.15 15.75 19.76
CA ALA A 248 -7.80 14.95 20.93
C ALA A 248 -6.84 13.80 20.56
N LEU A 249 -7.06 13.13 19.43
CA LEU A 249 -6.15 12.07 18.97
C LEU A 249 -4.75 12.61 18.62
N LYS A 250 -4.66 13.80 18.00
CA LYS A 250 -3.36 14.44 17.71
C LYS A 250 -2.58 14.73 18.98
N GLU A 251 -3.23 15.29 20.01
CA GLU A 251 -2.57 15.57 21.28
C GLU A 251 -2.17 14.28 22.01
N LYS A 252 -3.01 13.24 21.96
CA LYS A 252 -2.66 11.92 22.46
C LYS A 252 -1.41 11.36 21.78
N VAL A 253 -1.35 11.35 20.45
CA VAL A 253 -0.20 10.82 19.70
C VAL A 253 1.09 11.60 20.00
N LYS A 254 1.01 12.93 20.15
CA LYS A 254 2.15 13.76 20.55
C LYS A 254 2.69 13.40 21.93
N SER A 255 1.79 13.10 22.86
CA SER A 255 2.11 12.71 24.24
C SER A 255 2.68 11.29 24.32
N ASP A 256 1.95 10.34 23.75
CA ASP A 256 2.16 8.92 23.99
C ASP A 256 3.20 8.32 23.05
N GLY A 257 3.24 8.83 21.82
CA GLY A 257 4.00 8.27 20.72
C GLY A 257 3.17 7.38 19.80
N MET A 258 3.88 6.68 18.91
CA MET A 258 3.34 5.70 17.97
C MET A 258 4.17 4.43 17.99
N ARG A 259 3.52 3.26 18.02
CA ARG A 259 4.23 1.97 17.98
C ARG A 259 4.72 1.61 16.59
N ASN A 260 4.00 2.01 15.55
CA ASN A 260 4.22 1.60 14.17
C ASN A 260 4.36 2.84 13.27
N GLY A 261 5.42 2.86 12.45
CA GLY A 261 5.71 4.00 11.58
C GLY A 261 4.82 4.07 10.33
N TYR A 262 4.27 2.93 9.91
CA TYR A 262 3.30 2.80 8.82
C TYR A 262 2.16 1.89 9.27
N LEU A 263 0.91 2.21 8.91
CA LEU A 263 -0.27 1.63 9.55
C LEU A 263 -1.24 0.93 8.59
N MET A 264 -1.61 1.58 7.50
CA MET A 264 -2.79 1.21 6.71
C MET A 264 -2.43 1.04 5.24
N ALA A 265 -2.71 -0.16 4.72
CA ALA A 265 -2.56 -0.52 3.33
C ALA A 265 -3.67 -1.50 2.95
N ILE A 266 -4.33 -1.28 1.81
CA ILE A 266 -5.40 -2.16 1.35
C ILE A 266 -4.82 -3.10 0.29
N ALA A 267 -4.53 -4.32 0.70
CA ALA A 267 -4.04 -5.38 -0.17
C ALA A 267 -5.19 -6.11 -0.88
N PRO A 268 -4.94 -6.85 -1.98
CA PRO A 268 -5.93 -7.72 -2.57
C PRO A 268 -6.18 -8.91 -1.64
N THR A 269 -7.41 -9.41 -1.58
CA THR A 269 -7.82 -10.43 -0.58
C THR A 269 -8.41 -11.68 -1.22
N SER A 270 -7.77 -12.18 -2.29
CA SER A 270 -8.31 -13.25 -3.12
C SER A 270 -8.69 -14.52 -2.34
N SER A 271 -7.70 -15.28 -1.85
CA SER A 271 -7.96 -16.56 -1.17
C SER A 271 -8.60 -16.38 0.20
N ILE A 272 -8.21 -15.34 0.95
CA ILE A 272 -8.72 -15.11 2.31
C ILE A 272 -10.20 -14.66 2.31
N SER A 273 -10.67 -13.98 1.27
CA SER A 273 -12.10 -13.63 1.14
C SER A 273 -12.96 -14.87 0.93
N ILE A 274 -12.46 -15.88 0.20
CA ILE A 274 -13.14 -17.18 0.04
C ILE A 274 -13.23 -17.88 1.40
N LEU A 275 -12.12 -17.96 2.14
CA LEU A 275 -12.09 -18.57 3.46
C LEU A 275 -13.01 -17.87 4.47
N THR A 276 -13.13 -16.55 4.38
CA THR A 276 -13.99 -15.74 5.27
C THR A 276 -15.41 -15.56 4.75
N GLY A 277 -15.71 -16.07 3.55
CA GLY A 277 -17.03 -16.02 2.93
C GLY A 277 -17.50 -14.61 2.58
N THR A 278 -16.63 -13.76 2.02
CA THR A 278 -16.96 -12.39 1.61
C THR A 278 -16.49 -12.04 0.19
N THR A 279 -16.87 -10.86 -0.33
CA THR A 279 -16.37 -10.36 -1.61
C THR A 279 -14.92 -9.91 -1.52
N GLN A 280 -14.19 -10.05 -2.62
CA GLN A 280 -12.78 -9.72 -2.70
C GLN A 280 -12.54 -8.21 -2.60
N ALA A 281 -11.49 -7.83 -1.89
CA ALA A 281 -10.89 -6.50 -1.84
C ALA A 281 -11.92 -5.35 -1.71
N ILE A 282 -11.76 -4.29 -2.52
CA ILE A 282 -12.45 -3.00 -2.41
C ILE A 282 -13.08 -2.57 -3.75
N GLU A 283 -13.23 -3.52 -4.65
CA GLU A 283 -13.80 -3.33 -5.98
C GLU A 283 -15.19 -3.97 -6.06
N PRO A 284 -15.98 -3.62 -7.09
CA PRO A 284 -17.20 -4.36 -7.38
C PRO A 284 -16.89 -5.84 -7.63
N VAL A 285 -17.93 -6.67 -7.65
CA VAL A 285 -17.76 -8.10 -7.92
C VAL A 285 -17.43 -8.31 -9.40
N TYR A 286 -16.62 -9.30 -9.72
CA TYR A 286 -16.34 -9.62 -11.12
C TYR A 286 -17.60 -10.13 -11.84
N LYS A 287 -18.28 -11.11 -11.23
CA LYS A 287 -19.55 -11.70 -11.68
C LYS A 287 -20.40 -12.02 -10.44
N ARG A 288 -21.73 -12.05 -10.62
CA ARG A 288 -22.68 -12.46 -9.57
C ARG A 288 -22.72 -13.98 -9.36
N LYS A 289 -22.52 -14.72 -10.47
CA LYS A 289 -22.53 -16.18 -10.54
C LYS A 289 -21.48 -16.63 -11.55
N TRP A 290 -20.74 -17.67 -11.22
CA TRP A 290 -19.78 -18.35 -12.09
C TRP A 290 -19.67 -19.83 -11.70
N TYR A 291 -18.83 -20.58 -12.41
CA TYR A 291 -18.46 -21.95 -12.14
C TYR A 291 -16.95 -21.99 -11.90
N GLU A 292 -16.52 -22.70 -10.87
CA GLU A 292 -15.11 -23.02 -10.64
C GLU A 292 -14.87 -24.47 -11.04
N GLU A 293 -13.82 -24.72 -11.82
CA GLU A 293 -13.39 -26.07 -12.15
C GLU A 293 -12.42 -26.59 -11.09
N ASN A 294 -12.71 -27.76 -10.54
CA ASN A 294 -11.75 -28.50 -9.72
C ASN A 294 -11.74 -29.98 -10.09
N LEU A 295 -10.92 -30.78 -9.40
CA LEU A 295 -10.81 -32.22 -9.62
C LEU A 295 -12.15 -32.99 -9.54
N SER A 296 -13.18 -32.39 -8.92
CA SER A 296 -14.53 -32.96 -8.77
C SER A 296 -15.53 -32.46 -9.83
N GLY A 297 -15.11 -31.60 -10.76
CA GLY A 297 -15.94 -31.04 -11.83
C GLY A 297 -16.22 -29.53 -11.65
N LEU A 298 -17.25 -29.04 -12.35
CA LEU A 298 -17.69 -27.64 -12.30
C LEU A 298 -18.59 -27.40 -11.09
N ILE A 299 -18.16 -26.54 -10.18
CA ILE A 299 -18.92 -26.14 -8.99
C ILE A 299 -19.54 -24.76 -9.23
N PRO A 300 -20.87 -24.62 -9.17
CA PRO A 300 -21.50 -23.30 -9.24
C PRO A 300 -21.16 -22.49 -7.98
N VAL A 301 -20.68 -21.27 -8.18
CA VAL A 301 -20.38 -20.31 -7.12
C VAL A 301 -21.15 -19.02 -7.37
N VAL A 302 -21.62 -18.42 -6.29
CA VAL A 302 -22.32 -17.13 -6.31
C VAL A 302 -21.68 -16.19 -5.30
N VAL A 303 -21.88 -14.89 -5.50
CA VAL A 303 -21.53 -13.89 -4.49
C VAL A 303 -22.29 -14.15 -3.17
N PRO A 304 -21.72 -13.80 -2.01
CA PRO A 304 -22.37 -14.02 -0.71
C PRO A 304 -23.75 -13.39 -0.63
N ASN A 305 -24.70 -14.05 0.05
CA ASN A 305 -26.05 -13.51 0.28
C ASN A 305 -26.78 -13.02 -0.99
N LEU A 306 -26.54 -13.67 -2.14
CA LEU A 306 -27.24 -13.34 -3.38
C LEU A 306 -28.73 -13.73 -3.29
N SER A 307 -29.60 -12.74 -3.44
CA SER A 307 -31.06 -12.88 -3.46
C SER A 307 -31.67 -11.92 -4.50
N PRO A 308 -32.97 -12.01 -4.81
CA PRO A 308 -33.63 -11.01 -5.65
C PRO A 308 -33.47 -9.57 -5.14
N ASP A 309 -33.36 -9.38 -3.82
CA ASP A 309 -33.21 -8.07 -3.19
C ASP A 309 -31.77 -7.53 -3.28
N THR A 310 -30.76 -8.40 -3.18
CA THR A 310 -29.33 -7.98 -3.25
C THR A 310 -28.76 -8.02 -4.66
N TRP A 311 -29.38 -8.74 -5.59
CA TRP A 311 -28.94 -8.88 -6.99
C TRP A 311 -28.65 -7.55 -7.71
N PRO A 312 -29.51 -6.51 -7.59
CA PRO A 312 -29.28 -5.24 -8.28
C PRO A 312 -28.00 -4.54 -7.82
N TYR A 313 -27.60 -4.75 -6.56
CA TYR A 313 -26.52 -4.02 -5.91
C TYR A 313 -25.15 -4.70 -6.05
N TYR A 314 -25.12 -5.96 -6.50
CA TYR A 314 -23.88 -6.62 -6.91
C TYR A 314 -23.48 -6.23 -8.33
N THR A 315 -22.98 -5.00 -8.50
CA THR A 315 -22.53 -4.46 -9.80
C THR A 315 -21.29 -5.20 -10.30
N PRO A 316 -21.29 -5.74 -11.53
CA PRO A 316 -20.10 -6.31 -12.15
C PRO A 316 -19.04 -5.26 -12.47
N SER A 317 -17.77 -5.55 -12.21
CA SER A 317 -16.67 -4.59 -12.37
C SER A 317 -16.46 -4.08 -13.80
N TYR A 318 -16.84 -4.86 -14.82
CA TYR A 318 -16.76 -4.43 -16.23
C TYR A 318 -17.93 -3.54 -16.68
N ASP A 319 -19.04 -3.57 -15.94
CA ASP A 319 -20.25 -2.84 -16.30
C ASP A 319 -20.17 -1.38 -15.85
N ILE A 320 -19.40 -1.10 -14.80
CA ILE A 320 -19.27 0.24 -14.22
C ILE A 320 -18.31 1.16 -14.99
N ASP A 321 -18.61 2.46 -14.98
CA ASP A 321 -17.65 3.53 -15.31
C ASP A 321 -16.48 3.51 -14.32
N GLN A 322 -15.28 3.22 -14.81
CA GLN A 322 -14.08 3.08 -13.99
C GLN A 322 -13.67 4.40 -13.33
N ARG A 323 -14.16 5.56 -13.80
CA ARG A 323 -13.96 6.85 -13.12
C ARG A 323 -14.66 6.89 -11.77
N LEU A 324 -15.77 6.16 -11.58
CA LEU A 324 -16.41 6.01 -10.26
C LEU A 324 -15.55 5.17 -9.32
N LEU A 325 -14.90 4.13 -9.85
CA LEU A 325 -13.95 3.31 -9.09
C LEU A 325 -12.74 4.14 -8.63
N ILE A 326 -12.20 5.00 -9.51
CA ILE A 326 -11.15 5.96 -9.13
C ILE A 326 -11.60 6.91 -8.02
N LYS A 327 -12.83 7.44 -8.09
CA LYS A 327 -13.38 8.32 -7.05
C LYS A 327 -13.52 7.61 -5.70
N ALA A 328 -14.03 6.38 -5.68
CA ALA A 328 -14.11 5.58 -4.46
C ALA A 328 -12.71 5.29 -3.89
N GLY A 329 -11.75 4.94 -4.75
CA GLY A 329 -10.35 4.77 -4.38
C GLY A 329 -9.74 6.04 -3.79
N ALA A 330 -10.00 7.20 -4.40
CA ALA A 330 -9.54 8.48 -3.90
C ALA A 330 -10.09 8.78 -2.49
N ILE A 331 -11.36 8.46 -2.24
CA ILE A 331 -11.99 8.65 -0.94
C ILE A 331 -11.29 7.82 0.13
N ARG A 332 -11.06 6.52 -0.12
CA ARG A 332 -10.30 5.65 0.79
C ARG A 332 -8.88 6.16 1.00
N GLN A 333 -8.22 6.64 -0.06
CA GLN A 333 -6.82 7.05 -0.04
C GLN A 333 -6.54 8.20 0.93
N LYS A 334 -7.52 9.08 1.18
CA LYS A 334 -7.42 10.20 2.14
C LYS A 334 -7.12 9.72 3.57
N TRP A 335 -7.59 8.52 3.91
CA TRP A 335 -7.59 8.00 5.27
C TRP A 335 -6.40 7.08 5.58
N ILE A 336 -5.63 6.67 4.56
CA ILE A 336 -4.54 5.68 4.71
C ILE A 336 -3.17 6.28 4.37
N ASP A 337 -2.16 5.91 5.15
CA ASP A 337 -0.79 6.41 5.04
C ASP A 337 0.02 5.70 3.94
N GLN A 338 -0.24 4.42 3.65
CA GLN A 338 0.31 3.70 2.50
C GLN A 338 -0.69 3.72 1.32
N GLY A 339 -0.75 2.67 0.51
CA GLY A 339 -1.56 2.62 -0.72
C GLY A 339 -2.72 1.64 -0.65
N GLN A 340 -3.33 1.43 -1.81
CA GLN A 340 -4.36 0.42 -2.03
C GLN A 340 -4.13 -0.24 -3.39
N SER A 341 -4.34 -1.55 -3.46
CA SER A 341 -4.37 -2.28 -4.73
C SER A 341 -5.69 -2.00 -5.41
N LEU A 342 -5.71 -1.04 -6.34
CA LEU A 342 -6.92 -0.68 -7.09
C LEU A 342 -6.83 -1.20 -8.52
N ASN A 343 -7.58 -2.26 -8.81
CA ASN A 343 -7.71 -2.78 -10.18
C ASN A 343 -8.57 -1.86 -11.04
N ILE A 344 -8.31 -1.84 -12.34
CA ILE A 344 -9.13 -1.18 -13.37
C ILE A 344 -9.64 -2.24 -14.33
N PHE A 345 -10.92 -2.23 -14.64
CA PHE A 345 -11.58 -3.25 -15.46
C PHE A 345 -12.06 -2.64 -16.77
N ILE A 346 -11.62 -3.17 -17.91
CA ILE A 346 -11.93 -2.62 -19.22
C ILE A 346 -12.38 -3.73 -20.16
N THR A 347 -13.50 -3.50 -20.83
CA THR A 347 -13.97 -4.33 -21.94
C THR A 347 -13.44 -3.77 -23.27
N LEU A 348 -13.29 -4.63 -24.28
CA LEU A 348 -12.72 -4.23 -25.58
C LEU A 348 -13.54 -3.13 -26.27
N ASP A 349 -14.86 -3.15 -26.12
CA ASP A 349 -15.78 -2.16 -26.68
C ASP A 349 -15.68 -0.78 -26.01
N LYS A 350 -15.27 -0.73 -24.74
CA LYS A 350 -15.04 0.51 -23.98
C LYS A 350 -13.59 1.00 -24.07
N ALA A 351 -12.68 0.17 -24.56
CA ALA A 351 -11.25 0.47 -24.57
C ALA A 351 -10.91 1.55 -25.60
N SER A 352 -10.60 2.76 -25.13
CA SER A 352 -10.04 3.83 -25.97
C SER A 352 -8.89 4.53 -25.25
N GLY A 353 -7.91 5.02 -26.01
CA GLY A 353 -6.79 5.77 -25.45
C GLY A 353 -7.22 7.02 -24.67
N ARG A 354 -8.30 7.68 -25.13
CA ARG A 354 -8.91 8.80 -24.41
C ARG A 354 -9.49 8.38 -23.06
N TYR A 355 -10.28 7.31 -23.03
CA TYR A 355 -10.89 6.84 -21.79
C TYR A 355 -9.85 6.38 -20.76
N LEU A 356 -8.84 5.62 -21.20
CA LEU A 356 -7.72 5.24 -20.33
C LEU A 356 -6.97 6.45 -19.79
N ASN A 357 -6.70 7.45 -20.64
CA ASN A 357 -6.07 8.69 -20.20
C ASN A 357 -6.92 9.44 -19.17
N GLU A 358 -8.24 9.52 -19.36
CA GLU A 358 -9.15 10.14 -18.39
C GLU A 358 -9.09 9.42 -17.03
N ILE A 359 -9.11 8.08 -17.00
CA ILE A 359 -8.99 7.28 -15.76
C ILE A 359 -7.69 7.60 -15.01
N TYR A 360 -6.54 7.56 -15.69
CA TYR A 360 -5.24 7.78 -15.03
C TYR A 360 -5.01 9.24 -14.65
N MET A 361 -5.50 10.19 -15.44
CA MET A 361 -5.44 11.61 -15.11
C MET A 361 -6.36 11.94 -13.93
N ASP A 362 -7.53 11.31 -13.83
CA ASP A 362 -8.38 11.41 -12.65
C ASP A 362 -7.69 10.78 -11.43
N ALA A 363 -7.05 9.63 -11.58
CA ALA A 363 -6.31 8.99 -10.49
C ALA A 363 -5.21 9.92 -9.95
N TRP A 364 -4.43 10.52 -10.85
CA TRP A 364 -3.42 11.53 -10.49
C TRP A 364 -4.04 12.77 -9.85
N LYS A 365 -5.08 13.33 -10.47
CA LYS A 365 -5.78 14.55 -10.01
C LYS A 365 -6.32 14.38 -8.60
N PHE A 366 -6.96 13.25 -8.31
CA PHE A 366 -7.52 12.93 -6.99
C PHE A 366 -6.46 12.42 -6.00
N GLY A 367 -5.20 12.25 -6.42
CA GLY A 367 -4.09 11.96 -5.53
C GLY A 367 -4.01 10.50 -5.08
N LEU A 368 -4.47 9.56 -5.91
CA LEU A 368 -4.15 8.15 -5.71
C LEU A 368 -2.63 7.96 -5.73
N LYS A 369 -2.13 6.97 -4.98
CA LYS A 369 -0.70 6.63 -4.94
C LYS A 369 -0.33 5.61 -6.01
N SER A 370 -1.27 4.80 -6.46
CA SER A 370 -1.09 3.76 -7.48
C SER A 370 -2.41 3.36 -8.12
N THR A 371 -2.28 2.70 -9.26
CA THR A 371 -3.28 1.75 -9.79
C THR A 371 -2.58 0.41 -10.00
N TYR A 372 -3.31 -0.68 -9.80
CA TYR A 372 -2.76 -2.03 -9.83
C TYR A 372 -2.83 -2.64 -11.23
N TYR A 373 -3.63 -3.69 -11.47
CA TYR A 373 -3.82 -4.24 -12.81
C TYR A 373 -4.86 -3.47 -13.60
N LEU A 374 -4.60 -3.34 -14.91
CA LEU A 374 -5.66 -3.20 -15.89
C LEU A 374 -6.07 -4.59 -16.35
N ARG A 375 -7.28 -5.02 -16.00
CA ARG A 375 -7.87 -6.28 -16.43
C ARG A 375 -8.71 -6.05 -17.67
N SER A 376 -8.24 -6.54 -18.81
CA SER A 376 -9.00 -6.59 -20.05
C SER A 376 -9.77 -7.90 -20.16
N GLN A 377 -11.03 -7.86 -20.59
CA GLN A 377 -11.71 -9.06 -21.07
C GLN A 377 -11.18 -9.39 -22.47
N SER A 378 -10.54 -10.55 -22.66
CA SER A 378 -10.20 -11.03 -24.00
C SER A 378 -11.47 -11.51 -24.72
N PRO A 379 -11.50 -11.51 -26.07
CA PRO A 379 -12.60 -12.08 -26.83
C PRO A 379 -12.79 -13.58 -26.54
N GLU A 380 -11.70 -14.30 -26.27
CA GLU A 380 -11.74 -15.72 -25.91
C GLU A 380 -12.33 -15.93 -24.51
N ALA A 381 -12.05 -15.07 -23.53
CA ALA A 381 -12.67 -15.13 -22.19
C ALA A 381 -14.18 -14.79 -22.21
N ALA A 382 -14.65 -14.11 -23.26
CA ALA A 382 -16.09 -13.94 -23.51
C ALA A 382 -16.72 -15.17 -24.22
N GLN A 383 -15.90 -16.06 -24.80
CA GLN A 383 -16.33 -17.26 -25.54
C GLN A 383 -16.06 -18.58 -24.79
N GLU A 384 -15.19 -18.60 -23.78
CA GLU A 384 -15.02 -19.75 -22.88
C GLU A 384 -16.38 -20.10 -22.25
N VAL A 385 -16.72 -21.39 -22.32
CA VAL A 385 -18.01 -22.00 -21.97
C VAL A 385 -18.72 -21.21 -20.86
N GLU A 386 -19.88 -20.60 -21.19
CA GLU A 386 -20.62 -19.66 -20.34
C GLU A 386 -20.45 -19.93 -18.83
N GLY A 387 -19.52 -19.19 -18.22
CA GLY A 387 -19.41 -19.08 -16.77
C GLY A 387 -18.29 -19.85 -16.08
N VAL A 388 -17.36 -20.55 -16.74
CA VAL A 388 -16.19 -21.13 -16.04
C VAL A 388 -15.11 -20.05 -15.82
N GLU A 389 -14.57 -19.93 -14.60
CA GLU A 389 -13.52 -18.95 -14.26
C GLU A 389 -12.32 -19.63 -13.57
N ASP A 390 -11.11 -19.31 -14.04
CA ASP A 390 -9.85 -19.68 -13.40
C ASP A 390 -9.34 -18.54 -12.50
N ARG A 391 -9.48 -18.73 -11.19
CA ARG A 391 -9.06 -17.75 -10.16
C ARG A 391 -7.58 -17.92 -9.76
N SER A 392 -6.83 -18.82 -10.40
CA SER A 392 -5.41 -19.08 -10.10
C SER A 392 -4.44 -18.02 -10.63
N GLN A 393 -4.91 -17.08 -11.46
CA GLN A 393 -4.07 -16.03 -12.08
C GLN A 393 -3.79 -14.80 -11.20
N GLU A 394 -4.07 -14.85 -9.90
CA GLU A 394 -3.94 -13.68 -9.01
C GLU A 394 -2.66 -13.74 -8.16
N CYS A 395 -2.11 -12.57 -7.82
CA CYS A 395 -0.79 -12.41 -7.20
C CYS A 395 -0.58 -13.23 -5.90
N ILE A 396 0.04 -14.40 -6.04
CA ILE A 396 0.29 -15.37 -4.96
C ILE A 396 1.23 -14.83 -3.86
N GLY A 397 2.06 -13.81 -4.14
CA GLY A 397 3.15 -13.40 -3.25
C GLY A 397 2.81 -12.33 -2.19
N CYS A 398 1.68 -11.63 -2.30
CA CYS A 398 1.29 -10.54 -1.39
C CYS A 398 -0.17 -10.62 -0.91
N GLN A 399 -0.88 -11.71 -1.22
CA GLN A 399 -2.30 -11.92 -0.91
C GLN A 399 -2.53 -12.76 0.34
#